data_AF-A0A815M3U6-F1
#
_entry.id   AF-A0A815M3U6-F1
#
_cell.length_a   1.000
_cell.length_b   1.000
_cell.length_c   1.000
_cell.angle_alpha   90.00
_cell.angle_beta   90.00
_cell.angle_gamma   90.00
#
_symmetry.space_group_name_H-M   'P 1'
#
loop_
_entity.id
_entity.type
_entity.pdbx_description
1 polymer ?
#
loop_
_entity_poly.entity_id
_entity_poly.type
_entity_poly.pdbx_seq_one_letter_code
_entity_poly.pdbx_strand_id
1 'polypeptide(L)'
;ARTFISTNPLGNWTYLSELDYCADGKAPPDHIDGQNINPCSLNDPYGTNFTVPAQQFNVATLPISSEETLYMYYGERFRSSYDGIKGHDFQAWIPIEFMENDIPKPMRFYNNFTLNIQ
;
A
#
# COMPACT_ATOMS: atom_id res chain seq x y z
N ALA A 1 -0.80 -3.73 -4.20
CA ALA A 1 -1.15 -2.35 -4.61
C ALA A 1 -0.31 -2.03 -5.84
N ARG A 2 -0.96 -1.82 -6.99
CA ARG A 2 -0.25 -1.78 -8.28
C ARG A 2 0.38 -0.44 -8.53
N THR A 3 1.61 -0.45 -9.06
CA THR A 3 2.31 0.76 -9.49
C THR A 3 2.42 0.81 -11.01
N PHE A 4 2.21 2.00 -11.54
CA PHE A 4 2.33 2.30 -12.96
C PHE A 4 3.22 3.53 -13.10
N ILE A 5 4.03 3.55 -14.14
CA ILE A 5 4.93 4.66 -14.45
C ILE A 5 4.54 5.30 -15.78
N SER A 6 4.62 6.63 -15.84
CA SER A 6 4.50 7.40 -17.06
C SER A 6 5.26 8.72 -16.94
N THR A 7 5.72 9.24 -18.07
CA THR A 7 6.23 10.62 -18.19
C THR A 7 5.13 11.63 -18.53
N ASN A 8 3.90 11.15 -18.76
CA ASN A 8 2.73 11.96 -19.08
C ASN A 8 1.54 11.52 -18.21
N PRO A 9 0.99 12.39 -17.33
CA PRO A 9 -0.12 12.01 -16.47
C PRO A 9 -1.38 11.58 -17.25
N LEU A 10 -1.51 12.00 -18.51
CA LEU A 10 -2.68 11.70 -19.36
C LEU A 10 -2.60 10.36 -20.09
N GLY A 11 -1.50 9.61 -20.06
CA GLY A 11 -1.42 8.36 -20.81
C GLY A 11 -0.04 7.69 -20.82
N ASN A 12 0.10 6.64 -21.62
CA ASN A 12 1.33 5.81 -21.72
C ASN A 12 1.79 5.18 -20.39
N TRP A 13 0.83 4.92 -19.51
CA TRP A 13 1.07 4.20 -18.27
C TRP A 13 1.53 2.77 -18.54
N THR A 14 2.72 2.45 -18.06
CA THR A 14 3.28 1.10 -18.12
C THR A 14 3.26 0.51 -16.72
N TYR A 15 2.80 -0.73 -16.59
CA TYR A 15 2.89 -1.45 -15.32
C TYR A 15 4.36 -1.60 -14.92
N LEU A 16 4.68 -1.22 -13.68
CA LEU A 16 6.04 -1.29 -13.15
C LEU A 16 6.19 -2.51 -12.22
N SER A 17 5.43 -2.54 -11.13
CA SER A 17 5.48 -3.59 -10.12
C SER A 17 4.27 -3.55 -9.17
N GLU A 18 4.20 -4.52 -8.26
CA GLU A 18 3.38 -4.43 -7.06
C GLU A 18 4.16 -3.72 -5.94
N LEU A 19 3.49 -2.86 -5.20
CA LEU A 19 3.99 -2.23 -3.98
C LEU A 19 3.60 -3.03 -2.73
N ASP A 20 2.52 -3.80 -2.80
CA ASP A 20 2.00 -4.60 -1.68
C ASP A 20 1.62 -5.98 -2.18
N TYR A 21 2.21 -7.00 -1.55
CA TYR A 21 2.19 -8.40 -1.95
C TYR A 21 1.27 -9.19 -1.03
N CYS A 22 0.93 -10.42 -1.40
CA CYS A 22 0.30 -11.36 -0.49
C CYS A 22 1.26 -11.72 0.65
N ALA A 23 0.73 -12.13 1.82
CA ALA A 23 1.58 -12.46 2.98
C ALA A 23 2.55 -13.64 2.73
N ASP A 24 2.32 -14.46 1.70
CA ASP A 24 3.23 -15.51 1.24
C ASP A 24 4.33 -15.00 0.29
N GLY A 25 4.38 -13.69 0.04
CA GLY A 25 5.38 -13.00 -0.80
C GLY A 25 5.04 -12.99 -2.29
N LYS A 26 3.92 -13.56 -2.73
CA LYS A 26 3.53 -13.55 -4.14
C LYS A 26 2.79 -12.26 -4.52
N ALA A 27 2.90 -11.89 -5.79
CA ALA A 27 2.08 -10.81 -6.33
C ALA A 27 0.59 -11.23 -6.24
N PRO A 28 -0.32 -10.31 -5.88
CA PRO A 28 -1.74 -10.59 -5.91
C PRO A 28 -2.17 -10.98 -7.34
N PRO A 29 -3.03 -11.98 -7.52
CA PRO A 29 -3.54 -12.32 -8.85
C PRO A 29 -4.25 -11.14 -9.51
N ASP A 30 -4.33 -11.18 -10.83
CA ASP A 30 -5.17 -10.25 -11.58
C ASP A 30 -6.63 -10.34 -11.15
N HIS A 31 -7.33 -9.20 -11.28
CA HIS A 31 -8.73 -9.03 -10.93
C HIS A 31 -9.53 -10.29 -11.28
N ILE A 32 -10.16 -10.87 -10.27
CA ILE A 32 -11.05 -12.02 -10.46
C ILE A 32 -12.44 -11.44 -10.72
N ASP A 33 -12.93 -11.60 -11.95
CA ASP A 33 -14.23 -11.07 -12.36
C ASP A 33 -15.35 -11.51 -11.41
N GLY A 34 -16.15 -10.53 -10.96
CA GLY A 34 -17.28 -10.75 -10.05
C GLY A 34 -16.92 -10.86 -8.57
N GLN A 35 -15.66 -10.63 -8.18
CA GLN A 35 -15.20 -10.74 -6.80
C GLN A 35 -14.64 -9.41 -6.26
N ASN A 36 -15.38 -8.79 -5.32
CA ASN A 36 -14.88 -7.69 -4.47
C ASN A 36 -14.09 -8.26 -3.27
N ILE A 37 -13.23 -9.25 -3.51
CA ILE A 37 -12.61 -10.10 -2.49
C ILE A 37 -11.13 -9.74 -2.35
N ASN A 38 -10.55 -9.91 -1.16
CA ASN A 38 -9.10 -9.97 -0.99
C ASN A 38 -8.47 -10.99 -1.98
N PRO A 39 -7.72 -10.55 -3.01
CA PRO A 39 -7.14 -11.45 -4.01
C PRO A 39 -6.08 -12.40 -3.43
N CYS A 40 -5.54 -12.08 -2.25
CA CYS A 40 -4.59 -12.93 -1.54
C CYS A 40 -5.27 -13.94 -0.60
N SER A 41 -6.59 -13.91 -0.42
CA SER A 41 -7.33 -14.90 0.37
C SER A 41 -8.79 -15.01 -0.10
N LEU A 42 -9.05 -15.96 -1.01
CA LEU A 42 -10.40 -16.16 -1.56
C LEU A 42 -11.43 -16.63 -0.51
N ASN A 43 -10.96 -17.33 0.52
CA ASN A 43 -11.81 -17.83 1.61
C ASN A 43 -12.04 -16.80 2.72
N ASP A 44 -11.29 -15.69 2.70
CA ASP A 44 -11.45 -14.59 3.65
C ASP A 44 -11.46 -13.24 2.89
N PRO A 45 -12.61 -12.89 2.26
CA PRO A 45 -12.73 -11.72 1.40
C PRO A 45 -12.42 -10.40 2.09
N TYR A 46 -12.58 -10.36 3.42
CA TYR A 46 -12.32 -9.19 4.25
C TYR A 46 -11.03 -9.34 5.07
N GLY A 47 -10.31 -10.45 4.88
CA GLY A 47 -9.06 -10.71 5.55
C GLY A 47 -7.98 -9.75 5.11
N THR A 48 -6.88 -9.73 5.86
CA THR A 48 -5.78 -8.80 5.60
C THR A 48 -4.51 -9.52 5.15
N ASN A 49 -4.65 -10.53 4.28
CA ASN A 49 -3.55 -11.41 3.85
C ASN A 49 -2.55 -10.75 2.89
N PHE A 50 -2.14 -9.52 3.19
CA PHE A 50 -1.17 -8.72 2.47
C PHE A 50 0.04 -8.41 3.36
N THR A 51 1.16 -8.07 2.73
CA THR A 51 2.37 -7.60 3.41
C THR A 51 2.14 -6.33 4.20
N VAL A 52 1.26 -5.45 3.72
CA VAL A 52 0.65 -4.35 4.47
C VAL A 52 -0.87 -4.57 4.48
N PRO A 53 -1.48 -4.90 5.64
CA PRO A 53 -2.87 -5.30 5.76
C PRO A 53 -3.87 -4.12 5.64
N ALA A 54 -3.80 -3.30 4.58
CA ALA A 54 -4.65 -2.12 4.37
C ALA A 54 -4.99 -1.87 2.90
N GLN A 55 -6.16 -1.28 2.63
CA GLN A 55 -6.51 -0.76 1.33
C GLN A 55 -5.92 0.64 1.16
N GLN A 56 -5.25 0.88 0.03
CA GLN A 56 -4.66 2.19 -0.26
C GLN A 56 -5.74 3.28 -0.27
N PHE A 57 -5.50 4.34 0.50
CA PHE A 57 -6.28 5.58 0.44
C PHE A 57 -5.49 6.68 -0.28
N ASN A 58 -4.22 6.90 0.09
CA ASN A 58 -3.37 7.92 -0.54
C ASN A 58 -1.86 7.61 -0.34
N VAL A 59 -1.01 8.38 -1.01
CA VAL A 59 0.42 8.52 -0.71
C VAL A 59 0.69 9.98 -0.36
N ALA A 60 1.09 10.25 0.88
CA ALA A 60 1.45 11.59 1.32
C ALA A 60 2.92 11.88 0.98
N THR A 61 3.20 13.08 0.50
CA THR A 61 4.56 13.58 0.26
C THR A 61 4.99 14.45 1.44
N LEU A 62 6.05 14.04 2.13
CA LEU A 62 6.54 14.67 3.35
C LEU A 62 7.97 15.17 3.14
N PRO A 63 8.22 16.49 3.06
CA PRO A 63 9.58 17.02 3.11
C PRO A 63 10.11 16.78 4.52
N ILE A 64 11.16 15.97 4.66
CA ILE A 64 11.77 15.65 5.96
C ILE A 64 13.08 16.41 6.19
N SER A 65 13.66 16.97 5.12
CA SER A 65 14.72 17.98 5.17
C SER A 65 14.66 18.85 3.90
N SER A 66 15.61 19.78 3.74
CA SER A 66 15.74 20.60 2.52
C SER A 66 16.07 19.79 1.26
N GLU A 67 16.61 18.58 1.42
CA GLU A 67 17.10 17.75 0.31
C GLU A 67 16.35 16.41 0.20
N GLU A 68 15.56 16.06 1.21
CA GLU A 68 14.96 14.73 1.33
C GLU A 68 13.43 14.81 1.44
N THR A 69 12.77 14.06 0.56
CA THR A 69 11.32 13.87 0.54
C THR A 69 10.98 12.41 0.80
N LEU A 70 10.16 12.18 1.81
CA LEU A 70 9.59 10.88 2.12
C LEU A 70 8.22 10.74 1.48
N TYR A 71 7.96 9.58 0.88
CA TYR A 71 6.63 9.19 0.42
C TYR A 71 6.03 8.21 1.43
N MET A 72 4.85 8.55 1.96
CA MET A 72 4.17 7.77 3.00
C MET A 72 2.90 7.16 2.43
N TYR A 73 2.88 5.83 2.30
CA TYR A 73 1.65 5.10 2.04
C TYR A 73 0.70 5.28 3.23
N TYR A 74 -0.56 5.57 2.92
CA TYR A 74 -1.65 5.67 3.87
C TYR A 74 -2.85 4.84 3.39
N GLY A 75 -3.32 3.94 4.25
CA GLY A 75 -4.43 3.05 3.94
C GLY A 75 -5.33 2.72 5.13
N GLU A 76 -6.57 2.34 4.83
CA GLU A 76 -7.58 1.90 5.79
C GLU A 76 -7.52 0.39 5.97
N ARG A 77 -7.53 -0.08 7.22
CA ARG A 77 -7.73 -1.50 7.56
C ARG A 77 -9.23 -1.72 7.69
N PHE A 78 -9.90 -1.89 6.56
CA PHE A 78 -11.35 -2.03 6.48
C PHE A 78 -11.86 -3.15 7.40
N ARG A 79 -12.91 -2.86 8.19
CA ARG A 79 -13.54 -3.78 9.17
C ARG A 79 -12.59 -4.32 10.25
N SER A 80 -11.57 -3.55 10.60
CA SER A 80 -10.68 -3.91 11.71
C SER A 80 -11.25 -3.53 13.08
N SER A 81 -12.27 -2.67 13.11
CA SER A 81 -13.00 -2.32 14.33
C SER A 81 -13.74 -3.53 14.92
N TYR A 82 -13.58 -3.75 16.22
CA TYR A 82 -14.28 -4.84 16.93
C TYR A 82 -15.80 -4.62 16.99
N ASP A 83 -16.24 -3.37 17.06
CA ASP A 83 -17.65 -2.97 17.14
C ASP A 83 -18.30 -2.77 15.76
N GLY A 84 -17.53 -2.89 14.67
CA GLY A 84 -17.98 -2.68 13.31
C GLY A 84 -18.27 -1.20 12.95
N ILE A 85 -17.91 -0.25 13.81
CA ILE A 85 -18.06 1.18 13.52
C ILE A 85 -16.92 1.62 12.62
N LYS A 86 -17.25 2.07 11.40
CA LYS A 86 -16.24 2.48 10.40
C LYS A 86 -15.23 3.51 10.92
N GLY A 87 -15.66 4.46 11.74
CA GLY A 87 -14.77 5.48 12.31
C GLY A 87 -13.70 4.93 13.27
N HIS A 88 -13.82 3.68 13.70
CA HIS A 88 -12.86 2.99 14.57
C HIS A 88 -11.96 2.02 13.79
N ASP A 89 -12.09 1.93 12.47
CA ASP A 89 -11.17 1.13 11.66
C ASP A 89 -9.75 1.69 11.78
N PHE A 90 -8.80 0.79 11.99
CA PHE A 90 -7.39 1.13 12.06
C PHE A 90 -6.88 1.62 10.72
N GLN A 91 -5.77 2.34 10.78
CA GLN A 91 -5.03 2.81 9.61
C GLN A 91 -3.65 2.16 9.58
N ALA A 92 -3.12 1.99 8.37
CA ALA A 92 -1.71 1.66 8.16
C ALA A 92 -1.00 2.86 7.52
N TRP A 93 0.14 3.22 8.10
CA TRP A 93 1.02 4.28 7.64
C TRP A 93 2.38 3.64 7.43
N ILE A 94 2.88 3.62 6.19
CA ILE A 94 4.11 2.88 5.84
C ILE A 94 5.00 3.76 4.95
N PRO A 95 6.27 4.00 5.32
CA PRO A 95 7.18 4.71 4.43
C PRO A 95 7.46 3.86 3.18
N ILE A 96 7.35 4.48 2.01
CA ILE A 96 7.72 3.88 0.73
C ILE A 96 9.21 4.08 0.55
N GLU A 97 9.93 2.97 0.41
CA GLU A 97 11.36 2.96 0.11
C GLU A 97 11.61 2.73 -1.37
N PHE A 98 12.68 3.30 -1.91
CA PHE A 98 13.05 3.18 -3.32
C PHE A 98 14.39 2.46 -3.48
N MET A 99 14.58 1.80 -4.62
CA MET A 99 15.87 1.30 -5.10
C MET A 99 16.65 2.42 -5.81
N GLU A 100 17.90 2.17 -6.22
CA GLU A 100 18.81 3.15 -6.85
C GLU A 100 18.31 3.76 -8.20
N ASN A 101 17.14 3.35 -8.68
CA ASN A 101 16.53 3.77 -9.95
C ASN A 101 15.07 4.25 -9.79
N ASP A 102 14.72 4.79 -8.62
CA ASP A 102 13.38 5.28 -8.27
C ASP A 102 12.26 4.23 -8.42
N ILE A 103 12.61 2.94 -8.43
CA ILE A 103 11.65 1.85 -8.38
C ILE A 103 11.27 1.61 -6.91
N PRO A 104 9.97 1.68 -6.54
CA PRO A 104 9.53 1.37 -5.19
C PRO A 104 9.86 -0.07 -4.80
N LYS A 105 10.36 -0.26 -3.58
CA LYS A 105 10.51 -1.59 -2.98
C LYS A 105 9.15 -2.12 -2.51
N PRO A 106 8.95 -3.45 -2.46
CA PRO A 106 7.81 -4.03 -1.77
C PRO A 106 7.69 -3.49 -0.35
N MET A 107 6.50 -3.00 0.02
CA MET A 107 6.23 -2.54 1.37
C MET A 107 6.24 -3.70 2.35
N ARG A 108 6.66 -3.41 3.58
CA ARG A 108 6.56 -4.32 4.72
C ARG A 108 5.84 -3.62 5.86
N PHE A 109 5.04 -4.37 6.61
CA PHE A 109 4.39 -3.82 7.79
C PHE A 109 5.42 -3.56 8.89
N TYR A 110 5.41 -2.33 9.41
CA TYR A 110 6.19 -1.93 10.57
C TYR A 110 5.26 -1.76 11.76
N ASN A 111 5.56 -2.42 12.88
CA ASN A 111 4.81 -2.21 14.12
C ASN A 111 5.02 -0.80 14.70
N ASN A 112 6.20 -0.22 14.43
CA ASN A 112 6.52 1.16 14.75
C ASN A 112 7.65 1.63 13.82
N PHE A 113 7.73 2.94 13.62
CA PHE A 113 8.86 3.64 13.02
C PHE A 113 8.86 5.08 13.56
N THR A 114 9.94 5.82 13.32
CA THR A 114 10.06 7.23 13.70
C THR A 114 10.41 8.04 12.47
N LEU A 115 9.76 9.19 12.32
CA LEU A 115 10.10 10.17 11.29
C LEU A 115 10.67 11.40 11.99
N ASN A 116 11.81 11.86 11.52
CA ASN A 116 12.36 13.14 11.94
C ASN A 116 11.98 14.16 10.87
N ILE A 117 11.06 15.06 11.21
CA ILE A 117 10.60 16.13 10.33
C ILE A 117 11.32 17.40 10.78
N GLN A 118 11.99 18.09 9.85
CA GLN A 118 12.74 19.33 10.11
C GLN A 118 11.98 20.56 9.62
#